data_AF-A0A536AMM9-F1
#
_entry.id   AF-A0A536AMM9-F1
#
_cell.length_a   1.000
_cell.length_b   1.000
_cell.length_c   1.000
_cell.angle_alpha   90.00
_cell.angle_beta   90.00
_cell.angle_gamma   90.00
#
_symmetry.space_group_name_H-M   'P 1'
#
loop_
_entity.id
_entity.type
_entity.pdbx_description
1 polymer ?
#
loop_
_entity_poly.entity_id
_entity_poly.type
_entity_poly.pdbx_seq_one_letter_code
_entity_poly.pdbx_strand_id
1 'polypeptide(L)'
;MAVSLALLAIRVLSAAFVVVQPGFTDAFYYVDVARRLAHGQGLTADFVWNFLEAPHLDPLPVASHRFWMPLATALQATGIALLEPLLGTFRSAQAAIVAVAAFVPAVAYAAGRSIGASPRAALVAAALAGLGGGAFAPAWVTLDSFAIAALIGTGFF
;
A
#
# COMPACT_ATOMS: atom_id res chain seq x y z
N MET A 1 -12.84 -16.86 6.02
CA MET A 1 -11.66 -17.57 5.49
C MET A 1 -11.70 -17.69 3.97
N ALA A 2 -12.70 -18.37 3.37
CA ALA A 2 -12.78 -18.54 1.92
C ALA A 2 -12.77 -17.20 1.12
N VAL A 3 -13.54 -16.20 1.57
CA VAL A 3 -13.57 -14.86 0.93
C VAL A 3 -12.19 -14.21 0.94
N SER A 4 -11.51 -14.18 2.09
CA SER A 4 -10.17 -13.59 2.21
C SER A 4 -9.14 -14.30 1.32
N LEU A 5 -9.17 -15.63 1.24
CA LEU A 5 -8.27 -16.40 0.39
C LEU A 5 -8.52 -16.14 -1.10
N ALA A 6 -9.79 -16.11 -1.52
CA ALA A 6 -10.15 -15.78 -2.91
C ALA A 6 -9.70 -14.37 -3.29
N LEU A 7 -9.89 -13.40 -2.40
CA LEU A 7 -9.49 -12.02 -2.61
C LEU A 7 -7.97 -11.83 -2.57
N LEU A 8 -7.24 -12.63 -1.80
CA LEU A 8 -5.78 -12.67 -1.85
C LEU A 8 -5.29 -13.23 -3.20
N ALA A 9 -5.89 -14.32 -3.68
CA ALA A 9 -5.57 -14.87 -4.99
C ALA A 9 -5.80 -13.84 -6.12
N ILE A 10 -6.90 -13.09 -6.07
CA ILE A 10 -7.18 -12.00 -7.02
C ILE A 10 -6.08 -10.93 -6.98
N ARG A 11 -5.61 -10.54 -5.78
CA ARG A 11 -4.51 -9.56 -5.65
C ARG A 11 -3.20 -10.09 -6.21
N VAL A 12 -2.87 -11.36 -5.95
CA VAL A 12 -1.66 -12.01 -6.48
C VAL A 12 -1.70 -12.07 -8.01
N LEU A 13 -2.85 -12.44 -8.59
CA LEU A 13 -3.05 -12.42 -10.05
C LEU A 13 -2.96 -11.01 -10.62
N SER A 14 -3.57 -10.03 -9.97
CA SER A 14 -3.49 -8.62 -10.37
C SER A 14 -2.05 -8.10 -10.32
N ALA A 15 -1.29 -8.43 -9.27
CA ALA A 15 0.12 -8.10 -9.19
C ALA A 15 0.88 -8.73 -10.36
N ALA A 16 0.67 -10.02 -10.64
CA ALA A 16 1.38 -10.72 -11.70
C ALA A 16 1.11 -10.13 -13.10
N PHE A 17 -0.13 -9.75 -13.40
CA PHE A 17 -0.56 -9.48 -14.79
C PHE A 17 -1.06 -8.06 -15.08
N VAL A 18 -1.46 -7.28 -14.07
CA VAL A 18 -2.11 -5.97 -14.25
C VAL A 18 -1.25 -4.86 -13.66
N VAL A 19 -0.99 -4.90 -12.35
CA VAL A 19 -0.18 -3.90 -11.64
C VAL A 19 1.27 -4.37 -11.58
N VAL A 20 1.94 -4.27 -12.72
CA VAL A 20 3.32 -4.75 -12.91
C VAL A 20 4.38 -3.67 -12.72
N GLN A 21 3.96 -2.43 -12.52
CA GLN A 21 4.79 -1.25 -12.26
C GLN A 21 4.00 -0.23 -11.42
N PRO A 22 4.64 0.79 -10.83
CA PRO A 22 3.93 1.88 -10.16
C PRO A 22 2.96 2.57 -11.13
N GLY A 23 1.70 2.73 -10.73
CA GLY A 23 0.62 3.18 -11.62
C GLY A 23 0.40 4.70 -11.67
N PHE A 24 0.89 5.42 -10.66
CA PHE A 24 0.77 6.88 -10.57
C PHE A 24 2.06 7.44 -9.96
N THR A 25 2.23 8.75 -10.13
CA THR A 25 3.45 9.45 -9.77
C THR A 25 3.74 9.30 -8.24
N ASP A 26 2.72 9.32 -7.37
CA ASP A 26 2.91 9.10 -5.91
C ASP A 26 3.46 7.70 -5.58
N ALA A 27 3.11 6.69 -6.39
CA ALA A 27 3.58 5.33 -6.19
C ALA A 27 5.07 5.17 -6.53
N PHE A 28 5.56 5.93 -7.52
CA PHE A 28 7.01 6.07 -7.77
C PHE A 28 7.70 6.73 -6.58
N TYR A 29 7.13 7.83 -6.10
CA TYR A 29 7.66 8.55 -4.95
C TYR A 29 7.84 7.63 -3.72
N TYR A 30 6.81 6.87 -3.34
CA TYR A 30 6.89 5.99 -2.18
C TYR A 30 7.92 4.87 -2.34
N VAL A 31 7.99 4.22 -3.51
CA VAL A 31 8.89 3.08 -3.71
C VAL A 31 10.36 3.49 -3.81
N ASP A 32 10.64 4.64 -4.43
CA ASP A 32 12.01 5.13 -4.55
C ASP A 32 12.53 5.55 -3.18
N VAL A 33 11.73 6.25 -2.37
CA VAL A 33 12.11 6.58 -0.99
C VAL A 33 12.16 5.32 -0.11
N ALA A 34 11.27 4.33 -0.31
CA ALA A 34 11.30 3.07 0.43
C ALA A 34 12.55 2.25 0.13
N ARG A 35 12.99 2.24 -1.12
CA ARG A 35 14.26 1.63 -1.53
C ARG A 35 15.42 2.29 -0.79
N ARG A 36 15.48 3.62 -0.80
CA ARG A 36 16.52 4.37 -0.10
C ARG A 36 16.53 4.09 1.40
N LEU A 37 15.35 4.05 2.02
CA LEU A 37 15.20 3.69 3.43
C LEU A 37 15.68 2.25 3.72
N ALA A 38 15.28 1.28 2.90
CA ALA A 38 15.69 -0.12 3.05
C ALA A 38 17.21 -0.32 2.92
N HIS A 39 17.86 0.50 2.10
CA HIS A 39 19.33 0.51 1.89
C HIS A 39 20.08 1.40 2.89
N GLY A 40 19.43 1.88 3.96
CA GLY A 40 20.08 2.67 5.01
C GLY A 40 20.39 4.12 4.64
N GLN A 41 19.81 4.64 3.56
CA GLN A 41 20.00 6.03 3.09
C GLN A 41 18.99 7.01 3.72
N GLY A 42 18.20 6.53 4.69
CA GLY A 42 17.22 7.31 5.44
C GLY A 42 15.98 7.72 4.62
N LEU A 43 15.11 8.53 5.25
CA LEU A 43 13.95 9.13 4.59
C LEU A 43 14.39 10.31 3.72
N THR A 44 15.01 9.99 2.59
CA THR A 44 15.53 10.96 1.62
C THR A 44 15.07 10.62 0.20
N ALA A 45 14.95 11.63 -0.66
CA ALA A 45 14.67 11.48 -2.09
C ALA A 45 15.85 12.03 -2.90
N ASP A 46 16.32 11.29 -3.90
CA ASP A 46 17.32 11.71 -4.88
C ASP A 46 16.70 12.30 -6.15
N PHE A 47 15.48 12.82 -6.01
CA PHE A 47 14.75 13.58 -7.00
C PHE A 47 13.88 14.61 -6.26
N VAL A 48 13.39 15.61 -7.00
CA VAL A 48 12.42 16.57 -6.47
C VAL A 48 11.05 16.17 -6.98
N TRP A 49 10.20 15.68 -6.09
CA TRP A 49 8.81 15.34 -6.41
C TRP A 49 7.94 16.60 -6.56
N ASN A 50 8.16 17.56 -5.67
CA ASN A 50 7.44 18.82 -5.63
C ASN A 50 8.38 19.94 -5.14
N PHE A 51 8.19 21.16 -5.63
CA PHE A 51 9.03 22.31 -5.27
C PHE A 51 9.08 22.62 -3.77
N LEU A 52 8.09 22.24 -2.95
CA LEU A 52 8.19 22.42 -1.49
C LEU A 52 9.22 21.51 -0.81
N GLU A 53 9.69 20.46 -1.49
CA GLU A 53 10.76 19.60 -0.97
C GLU A 53 12.16 20.22 -1.14
N ALA A 54 12.29 21.13 -2.12
CA ALA A 54 13.52 21.84 -2.44
C ALA A 54 13.22 23.31 -2.78
N PRO A 55 12.66 24.10 -1.83
CA PRO A 55 12.18 25.46 -2.10
C PRO A 55 13.31 26.41 -2.52
N HIS A 56 14.57 26.05 -2.21
CA HIS A 56 15.76 26.82 -2.56
C HIS A 56 16.68 26.07 -3.54
N LEU A 57 16.15 25.09 -4.27
CA LEU A 57 16.93 24.20 -5.15
C LEU A 57 18.07 23.49 -4.39
N ASP A 58 17.76 23.03 -3.18
CA ASP A 58 18.66 22.28 -2.32
C ASP A 58 19.30 21.10 -3.08
N PRO A 59 20.59 20.81 -2.88
CA PRO A 59 21.26 19.70 -3.53
C PRO A 59 20.63 18.37 -3.09
N LEU A 60 20.54 17.44 -4.04
CA LEU A 60 20.05 16.09 -3.77
C LEU A 60 21.09 15.27 -2.96
N PRO A 61 20.64 14.33 -2.11
CA PRO A 61 19.24 14.01 -1.84
C PRO A 61 18.59 14.98 -0.85
N VAL A 62 17.31 15.27 -1.05
CA VAL A 62 16.52 16.12 -0.15
C VAL A 62 15.77 15.27 0.87
N ALA A 63 15.33 15.91 1.97
CA ALA A 63 14.45 15.27 2.93
C ALA A 63 13.09 14.97 2.27
N SER A 64 12.65 13.72 2.35
CA SER A 64 11.36 13.31 1.82
C SER A 64 10.23 13.61 2.81
N HIS A 65 8.99 13.33 2.40
CA HIS A 65 7.77 13.31 3.22
C HIS A 65 7.37 14.69 3.74
N ARG A 66 7.56 15.72 2.91
CA ARG A 66 7.04 17.07 3.17
C ARG A 66 5.54 17.19 2.89
N PHE A 67 5.00 16.37 1.98
CA PHE A 67 3.58 16.31 1.64
C PHE A 67 2.87 15.10 2.24
N TRP A 68 3.54 13.95 2.21
CA TRP A 68 2.93 12.66 2.50
C TRP A 68 3.46 12.06 3.79
N MET A 69 2.63 11.27 4.48
CA MET A 69 3.02 10.58 5.72
C MET A 69 3.94 9.38 5.42
N PRO A 70 4.94 9.08 6.28
CA PRO A 70 6.00 8.12 5.96
C PRO A 70 5.63 6.64 6.11
N LEU A 71 4.42 6.33 6.61
CA LEU A 71 4.06 4.95 6.94
C LEU A 71 4.02 4.02 5.71
N ALA A 72 3.57 4.53 4.56
CA ALA A 72 3.56 3.75 3.31
C ALA A 72 4.98 3.40 2.86
N THR A 73 5.90 4.38 2.86
CA THR A 73 7.34 4.14 2.61
C THR A 73 7.93 3.15 3.61
N ALA A 74 7.63 3.28 4.90
CA ALA A 74 8.19 2.40 5.93
C ALA A 74 7.75 0.94 5.71
N LEU A 75 6.47 0.71 5.42
CA LEU A 75 5.95 -0.63 5.13
C LEU A 75 6.56 -1.21 3.85
N GLN A 76 6.63 -0.42 2.77
CA GLN A 76 7.28 -0.84 1.54
C GLN A 76 8.76 -1.19 1.75
N ALA A 77 9.48 -0.41 2.57
CA ALA A 77 10.88 -0.66 2.90
C ALA A 77 11.07 -1.99 3.64
N THR A 78 10.12 -2.42 4.50
CA THR A 78 10.18 -3.76 5.11
C THR A 78 10.10 -4.87 4.06
N GLY A 79 9.25 -4.71 3.04
CA GLY A 79 9.16 -5.66 1.93
C GLY A 79 10.47 -5.72 1.15
N ILE A 80 11.01 -4.56 0.78
CA ILE A 80 12.29 -4.44 0.07
C ILE A 80 13.43 -5.09 0.87
N ALA A 81 13.59 -4.75 2.15
CA ALA A 81 14.65 -5.28 3.00
C ALA A 81 14.62 -6.81 3.11
N LEU A 82 13.43 -7.43 3.04
CA LEU A 82 13.26 -8.88 3.20
C LEU A 82 13.29 -9.65 1.87
N LEU A 83 12.84 -9.05 0.77
CA LEU A 83 12.51 -9.79 -0.46
C LEU A 83 13.21 -9.28 -1.73
N GLU A 84 13.89 -8.12 -1.68
CA GLU A 84 14.48 -7.49 -2.88
C GLU A 84 15.43 -8.40 -3.67
N PRO A 85 16.31 -9.20 -3.05
CA PRO A 85 17.19 -10.09 -3.81
C PRO A 85 16.44 -11.14 -4.66
N LEU A 86 15.20 -11.49 -4.27
CA LEU A 86 14.40 -12.51 -4.95
C LEU A 86 13.40 -11.91 -5.94
N LEU A 87 12.75 -10.80 -5.57
CA LEU A 87 11.63 -10.26 -6.33
C LEU A 87 11.95 -8.93 -7.04
N GLY A 88 13.09 -8.30 -6.73
CA GLY A 88 13.39 -6.94 -7.11
C GLY A 88 12.60 -5.91 -6.28
N THR A 89 13.00 -4.64 -6.36
CA THR A 89 12.50 -3.57 -5.48
C THR A 89 10.97 -3.43 -5.53
N PHE A 90 10.41 -3.27 -6.74
CA PHE A 90 8.98 -3.01 -6.92
C PHE A 90 8.11 -4.13 -6.33
N ARG A 91 8.41 -5.38 -6.68
CA ARG A 91 7.61 -6.55 -6.23
C ARG A 91 7.74 -6.79 -4.74
N SER A 92 8.90 -6.47 -4.16
CA SER A 92 9.13 -6.60 -2.72
C SER A 92 8.32 -5.58 -1.93
N ALA A 93 8.32 -4.32 -2.37
CA ALA A 93 7.43 -3.29 -1.82
C ALA A 93 5.95 -3.66 -2.00
N GLN A 94 5.60 -4.17 -3.19
CA GLN A 94 4.24 -4.57 -3.52
C GLN A 94 3.75 -5.73 -2.65
N ALA A 95 4.61 -6.70 -2.35
CA ALA A 95 4.27 -7.81 -1.47
C ALA A 95 3.88 -7.32 -0.07
N ALA A 96 4.59 -6.31 0.47
CA ALA A 96 4.24 -5.70 1.75
C ALA A 96 2.85 -5.03 1.71
N ILE A 97 2.54 -4.28 0.65
CA ILE A 97 1.21 -3.65 0.51
C ILE A 97 0.11 -4.69 0.33
N VAL A 98 0.33 -5.72 -0.49
CA VAL A 98 -0.64 -6.82 -0.67
C VAL A 98 -0.89 -7.55 0.65
N ALA A 99 0.14 -7.75 1.47
CA ALA A 99 0.01 -8.34 2.80
C ALA A 99 -0.87 -7.48 3.73
N VAL A 100 -0.68 -6.16 3.73
CA VAL A 100 -1.55 -5.21 4.46
C VAL A 100 -2.97 -5.27 3.93
N ALA A 101 -3.15 -5.23 2.61
CA ALA A 101 -4.46 -5.23 1.95
C ALA A 101 -5.23 -6.54 2.17
N ALA A 102 -4.56 -7.65 2.49
CA ALA A 102 -5.19 -8.93 2.79
C ALA A 102 -6.09 -8.87 4.04
N PHE A 103 -5.85 -7.91 4.94
CA PHE A 103 -6.63 -7.71 6.15
C PHE A 103 -7.85 -6.78 5.96
N VAL A 104 -7.94 -6.03 4.86
CA VAL A 104 -9.06 -5.12 4.57
C VAL A 104 -10.43 -5.82 4.66
N PRO A 105 -10.64 -7.02 4.07
CA PRO A 105 -11.92 -7.73 4.21
C PRO A 105 -12.23 -8.11 5.66
N ALA A 106 -11.20 -8.45 6.45
CA ALA A 106 -11.39 -8.87 7.84
C ALA A 106 -11.83 -7.70 8.72
N VAL A 107 -11.18 -6.54 8.60
CA VAL A 107 -11.59 -5.34 9.36
C VAL A 107 -12.93 -4.80 8.89
N ALA A 108 -13.25 -4.86 7.59
CA ALA A 108 -14.56 -4.48 7.08
C ALA A 108 -15.68 -5.37 7.61
N TYR A 109 -15.43 -6.68 7.74
CA TYR A 109 -16.36 -7.59 8.40
C TYR A 109 -16.56 -7.23 9.87
N ALA A 110 -15.46 -7.02 10.61
CA ALA A 110 -15.50 -6.69 12.03
C ALA A 110 -16.27 -5.39 12.30
N ALA A 111 -15.97 -4.33 11.54
CA ALA A 111 -16.66 -3.04 11.62
C ALA A 111 -18.16 -3.18 11.29
N GLY A 112 -18.51 -3.96 10.25
CA GLY A 112 -19.92 -4.24 9.95
C GLY A 112 -20.63 -4.94 11.12
N ARG A 113 -19.95 -5.87 11.79
CA ARG A 113 -20.49 -6.58 12.96
C ARG A 113 -20.61 -5.68 14.19
N SER A 114 -19.69 -4.73 14.41
CA SER A 114 -19.73 -3.83 15.56
C SER A 114 -20.91 -2.85 15.52
N ILE A 115 -21.36 -2.46 14.32
CA ILE A 115 -22.55 -1.61 14.12
C ILE A 115 -23.86 -2.40 13.98
N GLY A 116 -23.85 -3.71 14.29
CA GLY A 116 -25.05 -4.53 14.32
C GLY A 116 -25.49 -5.11 12.96
N ALA A 117 -24.69 -5.01 11.90
CA ALA A 117 -25.05 -5.63 10.61
C ALA A 117 -25.12 -7.15 10.74
N SER A 118 -26.08 -7.78 10.02
CA SER A 118 -26.15 -9.24 9.99
C SER A 118 -24.86 -9.87 9.45
N PRO A 119 -24.51 -11.11 9.82
CA PRO A 119 -23.31 -11.78 9.30
C PRO A 119 -23.25 -11.79 7.77
N ARG A 120 -24.40 -11.91 7.09
CA ARG A 120 -24.49 -11.88 5.64
C ARG A 120 -24.18 -10.50 5.07
N ALA A 121 -24.74 -9.45 5.65
CA ALA A 121 -24.47 -8.07 5.24
C ALA A 121 -22.99 -7.71 5.47
N ALA A 122 -22.42 -8.09 6.61
CA ALA A 122 -21.00 -7.88 6.91
C ALA A 122 -20.08 -8.64 5.92
N LEU A 123 -20.44 -9.86 5.51
CA LEU A 123 -19.70 -10.60 4.48
C LEU A 123 -19.76 -9.91 3.11
N VAL A 124 -20.92 -9.37 2.72
CA VAL A 124 -21.04 -8.61 1.47
C VAL A 124 -20.18 -7.34 1.51
N ALA A 125 -20.24 -6.58 2.61
CA ALA A 125 -19.39 -5.40 2.80
C ALA A 125 -17.90 -5.76 2.74
N ALA A 126 -17.48 -6.83 3.42
CA ALA A 126 -16.13 -7.34 3.38
C ALA A 126 -15.68 -7.75 1.98
N ALA A 127 -16.54 -8.39 1.20
CA ALA A 127 -16.24 -8.78 -0.18
C ALA A 127 -16.08 -7.55 -1.08
N LEU A 128 -17.00 -6.57 -1.00
CA LEU A 128 -16.95 -5.35 -1.81
C LEU A 128 -15.74 -4.47 -1.48
N ALA A 129 -15.48 -4.25 -0.18
CA ALA A 129 -14.28 -3.55 0.28
C ALA A 129 -13.02 -4.31 -0.16
N GLY A 130 -13.04 -5.62 -0.01
CA GLY A 130 -11.96 -6.51 -0.42
C GLY A 130 -11.66 -6.52 -1.91
N LEU A 131 -12.64 -6.29 -2.78
CA LEU A 131 -12.44 -6.10 -4.22
C LEU A 131 -11.95 -4.69 -4.58
N GLY A 132 -12.08 -3.73 -3.66
CA GLY A 132 -11.69 -2.34 -3.88
C GLY A 132 -12.75 -1.50 -4.56
N GLY A 133 -14.04 -1.86 -4.44
CA GLY A 133 -15.14 -1.03 -4.92
C GLY A 133 -15.14 -0.75 -6.43
N GLY A 134 -14.54 -1.62 -7.25
CA GLY A 134 -14.47 -1.47 -8.70
C GLY A 134 -13.26 -0.63 -9.14
N ALA A 135 -13.44 0.69 -9.32
CA ALA A 135 -12.42 1.57 -9.87
C ALA A 135 -11.13 1.64 -9.02
N PHE A 136 -11.24 1.41 -7.72
CA PHE A 136 -10.11 1.43 -6.79
C PHE A 136 -9.51 0.03 -6.55
N ALA A 137 -9.89 -1.00 -7.31
CA ALA A 137 -9.29 -2.34 -7.18
C ALA A 137 -7.74 -2.34 -7.26
N PRO A 138 -7.08 -1.52 -8.12
CA PRO A 138 -5.63 -1.43 -8.13
C PRO A 138 -5.02 -0.87 -6.83
N ALA A 139 -5.77 -0.13 -6.01
CA ALA A 139 -5.30 0.46 -4.74
C ALA A 139 -4.85 -0.60 -3.71
N TRP A 140 -5.32 -1.84 -3.84
CA TRP A 140 -4.90 -2.95 -2.98
C TRP A 140 -3.59 -3.62 -3.40
N VAL A 141 -3.01 -3.17 -4.51
CA VAL A 141 -1.88 -3.82 -5.18
C VAL A 141 -0.81 -2.80 -5.62
N THR A 142 -1.14 -1.52 -5.70
CA THR A 142 -0.19 -0.44 -6.02
C THR A 142 0.57 0.03 -4.78
N LEU A 143 1.59 0.87 -4.98
CA LEU A 143 2.52 1.31 -3.94
C LEU A 143 2.10 2.65 -3.31
N ASP A 144 0.90 2.71 -2.75
CA ASP A 144 0.34 3.91 -2.12
C ASP A 144 -0.08 3.67 -0.66
N SER A 145 -0.79 4.66 -0.09
CA SER A 145 -1.29 4.63 1.28
C SER A 145 -2.73 4.13 1.43
N PHE A 146 -3.46 3.78 0.36
CA PHE A 146 -4.89 3.48 0.44
C PHE A 146 -5.17 2.22 1.25
N ALA A 147 -4.44 1.12 1.01
CA ALA A 147 -4.61 -0.13 1.78
C ALA A 147 -4.38 0.10 3.28
N ILE A 148 -3.37 0.92 3.60
CA ILE A 148 -2.98 1.24 4.97
C ILE A 148 -4.06 2.11 5.63
N ALA A 149 -4.51 3.16 4.95
CA ALA A 149 -5.57 4.04 5.42
C ALA A 149 -6.89 3.29 5.63
N ALA A 150 -7.26 2.41 4.69
CA ALA A 150 -8.44 1.57 4.81
C ALA A 150 -8.35 0.63 6.02
N LEU A 151 -7.19 -0.01 6.23
CA LEU A 151 -6.99 -0.91 7.36
C LEU A 151 -7.06 -0.17 8.71
N ILE A 152 -6.26 0.88 8.87
CA ILE A 152 -6.16 1.62 10.14
C ILE A 152 -7.46 2.37 10.43
N GLY A 153 -8.03 3.04 9.44
CA GLY A 153 -9.27 3.81 9.61
C GLY A 153 -10.47 2.92 9.94
N THR A 154 -10.55 1.74 9.32
CA THR A 154 -11.65 0.79 9.62
C THR A 154 -11.46 0.13 10.99
N GLY A 155 -10.22 -0.13 11.41
CA GLY A 155 -9.92 -0.76 12.70
C GLY A 155 -10.34 0.05 13.93
N PHE A 156 -10.78 1.30 13.76
CA PHE A 156 -11.35 2.12 14.83
C PHE A 156 -12.78 1.71 15.23
N PHE A 157 -13.52 1.05 14.33
CA PHE A 157 -14.91 0.61 14.52
C PHE A 157 -14.98 -0.85 14.98
#